data_AF-A0A672NZ42-F1
#
_entry.id   AF-A0A672NZ42-F1
#
_cell.length_a   1.000
_cell.length_b   1.000
_cell.length_c   1.000
_cell.angle_alpha   90.00
_cell.angle_beta   90.00
_cell.angle_gamma   90.00
#
_symmetry.space_group_name_H-M   'P 1'
#
loop_
_entity.id
_entity.type
_entity.pdbx_description
1 polymer ?
#
loop_
_entity_poly.entity_id
_entity_poly.type
_entity_poly.pdbx_seq_one_letter_code
_entity_poly.pdbx_strand_id
1 'polypeptide(L)'
;GFLSTGDQAAKGNYGLLDQIQALRWINKNIGYFGGDPGRVTVFGSGIGASCVSLPHTSNNINSGSALSSWSVNYQPVKYTRLLAERVGCNVLDTQDLVLCMQKRSYRELVEQEIQPARFHVAFGPVIDGDLIPDDPEVLMEQGEFLNYDIMLGVNQGEGFRFVEGVVEPEEGGVSGSDFDFTVSDFVDGLYGYPEGKDTLRETIKFMYTDWADRDNPETRRKTLVAMFTDHQWVEPAVVTADLHARYGSPTFFYAFYHHCQSPMKPPWADAAHGDELAYVFGVPLIGPTELFPCNFSRNDIMLSAVVMTYWTNFAKTGDPNKPVPQDTKFIHTKANRFEEVTWPKYSPHDQLYLHIGLKPRVRDHYRATKVAFWKHLVPHLYNLHDMFHYTSTTTRVPPLLTTHSSHSGTLRPGGNKARTPGKQPPQSTARSGPLVIANPRDYSTELSVTIAVGASLLFLNVLAFAALYYRKDKRSRQDTPPQPATQRQTSPNDLSYTSVAMTPNSGTMTPNTVTLTPNSVTMTPNTITMSPNSLMGYPSMHPYNTFTHGYNSTSLPHPHSTTRV
;
A
#
# COMPACT_ATOMS: atom_id res chain seq x y z
N GLY A 1 -11.49 -23.63 -3.97
CA GLY A 1 -10.86 -22.30 -3.97
C GLY A 1 -9.55 -22.32 -4.73
N PHE A 2 -8.43 -22.61 -4.06
CA PHE A 2 -7.09 -22.33 -4.60
C PHE A 2 -6.06 -23.46 -4.38
N LEU A 3 -6.51 -24.65 -3.99
CA LEU A 3 -5.63 -25.80 -3.86
C LEU A 3 -5.00 -26.15 -5.21
N SER A 4 -3.69 -26.28 -5.26
CA SER A 4 -2.95 -26.67 -6.46
C SER A 4 -1.83 -27.65 -6.14
N THR A 5 -1.69 -28.68 -6.95
CA THR A 5 -0.60 -29.68 -6.86
C THR A 5 0.63 -29.28 -7.68
N GLY A 6 0.58 -28.14 -8.39
CA GLY A 6 1.65 -27.72 -9.32
C GLY A 6 1.72 -28.57 -10.60
N ASP A 7 0.69 -29.38 -10.85
CA ASP A 7 0.57 -30.25 -12.02
C ASP A 7 -0.90 -30.35 -12.46
N GLN A 8 -1.21 -31.30 -13.35
CA GLN A 8 -2.54 -31.46 -13.92
C GLN A 8 -3.58 -32.07 -12.96
N ALA A 9 -3.18 -32.65 -11.82
CA ALA A 9 -4.11 -33.30 -10.89
C ALA A 9 -5.04 -32.28 -10.21
N ALA A 10 -4.49 -31.12 -9.84
CA ALA A 10 -5.24 -29.95 -9.41
C ALA A 10 -4.48 -28.68 -9.83
N LYS A 11 -4.91 -28.05 -10.93
CA LYS A 11 -4.24 -26.87 -11.49
C LYS A 11 -4.27 -25.65 -10.54
N GLY A 12 -5.36 -25.48 -9.80
CA GLY A 12 -5.58 -24.31 -8.93
C GLY A 12 -6.61 -23.35 -9.50
N ASN A 13 -6.60 -22.11 -9.01
CA ASN A 13 -7.39 -20.98 -9.54
C ASN A 13 -8.92 -21.16 -9.65
N TYR A 14 -9.52 -22.18 -9.02
CA TYR A 14 -10.96 -22.42 -9.09
C TYR A 14 -11.79 -21.22 -8.62
N GLY A 15 -11.33 -20.49 -7.58
CA GLY A 15 -12.00 -19.28 -7.12
C GLY A 15 -11.99 -18.13 -8.16
N LEU A 16 -10.97 -18.04 -9.01
CA LEU A 16 -10.95 -17.10 -10.13
C LEU A 16 -11.87 -17.58 -11.26
N LEU A 17 -11.90 -18.89 -11.53
CA LEU A 17 -12.84 -19.47 -12.49
C LEU A 17 -14.30 -19.26 -12.07
N ASP A 18 -14.60 -19.30 -10.77
CA ASP A 18 -15.92 -18.95 -10.22
C ASP A 18 -16.29 -17.49 -10.52
N GLN A 19 -15.35 -16.55 -10.33
CA GLN A 19 -15.53 -15.13 -10.67
C GLN A 19 -15.76 -14.94 -12.18
N ILE A 20 -14.95 -15.58 -13.03
CA ILE A 20 -15.12 -15.53 -14.49
C ILE A 20 -16.46 -16.11 -14.91
N GLN A 21 -16.90 -17.20 -14.29
CA GLN A 21 -18.20 -17.80 -14.56
C GLN A 21 -19.36 -16.88 -14.12
N ALA A 22 -19.22 -16.18 -12.99
CA ALA A 22 -20.17 -15.15 -12.57
C ALA A 22 -20.23 -13.99 -13.59
N LEU A 23 -19.09 -13.53 -14.10
CA LEU A 23 -19.04 -12.49 -15.14
C LEU A 23 -19.69 -12.95 -16.45
N ARG A 24 -19.47 -14.21 -16.86
CA ARG A 24 -20.16 -14.81 -18.01
C ARG A 24 -21.68 -14.86 -17.78
N TRP A 25 -22.11 -15.17 -16.56
CA TRP A 25 -23.53 -15.14 -16.21
C TRP A 25 -24.09 -13.72 -16.28
N ILE A 26 -23.40 -12.73 -15.71
CA ILE A 26 -23.80 -11.31 -15.76
C ILE A 26 -23.92 -10.85 -17.20
N ASN A 27 -22.89 -11.08 -18.02
CA ASN A 27 -22.90 -10.68 -19.43
C ASN A 27 -24.09 -11.27 -20.21
N LYS A 28 -24.51 -12.50 -19.90
CA LYS A 28 -25.65 -13.16 -20.55
C LYS A 28 -27.02 -12.78 -19.97
N ASN A 29 -27.11 -12.40 -18.70
CA ASN A 29 -28.39 -12.31 -17.99
C ASN A 29 -28.72 -10.93 -17.42
N ILE A 30 -27.76 -10.01 -17.28
CA ILE A 30 -27.99 -8.74 -16.59
C ILE A 30 -29.01 -7.85 -17.31
N GLY A 31 -29.19 -8.04 -18.62
CA GLY A 31 -30.24 -7.38 -19.41
C GLY A 31 -31.66 -7.64 -18.89
N TYR A 32 -31.93 -8.81 -18.30
CA TYR A 32 -33.24 -9.12 -17.71
C TYR A 32 -33.53 -8.30 -16.45
N PHE A 33 -32.50 -7.71 -15.84
CA PHE A 33 -32.60 -6.86 -14.66
C PHE A 33 -32.50 -5.36 -15.03
N GLY A 34 -32.48 -5.02 -16.32
CA GLY A 34 -32.32 -3.66 -16.82
C GLY A 34 -30.87 -3.15 -16.83
N GLY A 35 -29.88 -4.02 -16.62
CA GLY A 35 -28.47 -3.67 -16.75
C GLY A 35 -27.96 -3.78 -18.20
N ASP A 36 -26.81 -3.18 -18.46
CA ASP A 36 -26.17 -3.16 -19.78
C ASP A 36 -24.95 -4.10 -19.80
N PRO A 37 -24.99 -5.23 -20.53
CA PRO A 37 -23.86 -6.16 -20.57
C PRO A 37 -22.63 -5.60 -21.29
N GLY A 38 -22.76 -4.51 -22.04
CA GLY A 38 -21.64 -3.77 -22.67
C GLY A 38 -20.97 -2.77 -21.73
N ARG A 39 -21.53 -2.52 -20.54
CA ARG A 39 -20.97 -1.60 -19.52
C ARG A 39 -20.94 -2.27 -18.15
N VAL A 40 -20.12 -3.31 -18.06
CA VAL A 40 -19.84 -4.01 -16.80
C VAL A 40 -18.54 -3.47 -16.23
N THR A 41 -18.60 -2.92 -15.03
CA THR A 41 -17.43 -2.50 -14.25
C THR A 41 -17.30 -3.43 -13.06
N VAL A 42 -16.14 -4.06 -12.92
CA VAL A 42 -15.81 -4.89 -11.77
C VAL A 42 -14.84 -4.11 -10.91
N PHE A 43 -15.07 -4.13 -9.59
CA PHE A 43 -14.28 -3.41 -8.61
C PHE A 43 -14.14 -4.25 -7.35
N GLY A 44 -13.01 -4.14 -6.65
CA GLY A 44 -12.72 -4.88 -5.43
C GLY A 44 -11.75 -4.13 -4.53
N SER A 45 -11.66 -4.55 -3.26
CA SER A 45 -10.69 -4.05 -2.27
C SER A 45 -9.80 -5.18 -1.74
N GLY A 46 -8.54 -4.90 -1.41
CA GLY A 46 -7.59 -5.87 -0.87
C GLY A 46 -7.34 -7.06 -1.80
N ILE A 47 -7.52 -8.29 -1.31
CA ILE A 47 -7.40 -9.51 -2.14
C ILE A 47 -8.39 -9.50 -3.31
N GLY A 48 -9.58 -8.90 -3.13
CA GLY A 48 -10.53 -8.72 -4.22
C GLY A 48 -9.96 -7.85 -5.34
N ALA A 49 -9.21 -6.80 -4.98
CA ALA A 49 -8.51 -5.95 -5.94
C ALA A 49 -7.34 -6.69 -6.60
N SER A 50 -6.59 -7.52 -5.86
CA SER A 50 -5.58 -8.41 -6.45
C SER A 50 -6.18 -9.36 -7.49
N CYS A 51 -7.37 -9.93 -7.23
CA CYS A 51 -8.07 -10.78 -8.20
C CYS A 51 -8.52 -10.00 -9.45
N VAL A 52 -8.89 -8.73 -9.29
CA VAL A 52 -9.28 -7.82 -10.39
C VAL A 52 -8.07 -7.42 -11.25
N SER A 53 -6.90 -7.27 -10.66
CA SER A 53 -5.67 -6.91 -11.37
C SER A 53 -5.00 -8.05 -12.13
N LEU A 54 -5.53 -9.28 -12.04
CA LEU A 54 -5.02 -10.41 -12.81
C LEU A 54 -5.47 -10.32 -14.28
N PRO A 55 -4.76 -10.96 -15.21
CA PRO A 55 -5.14 -10.98 -16.62
C PRO A 55 -6.58 -11.48 -16.78
N HIS A 56 -7.31 -10.88 -17.71
CA HIS A 56 -8.70 -11.22 -18.08
C HIS A 56 -9.81 -10.76 -17.13
N THR A 57 -9.53 -9.97 -16.07
CA THR A 57 -10.53 -9.77 -15.00
C THR A 57 -11.02 -8.35 -14.67
N SER A 58 -10.53 -7.18 -15.20
CA SER A 58 -11.27 -5.86 -15.36
C SER A 58 -10.54 -4.49 -15.09
N ASN A 59 -11.23 -3.53 -14.43
CA ASN A 59 -11.28 -2.07 -14.68
C ASN A 59 -11.26 -1.17 -13.39
N ASN A 60 -11.31 -1.70 -12.15
CA ASN A 60 -11.26 -0.88 -10.91
C ASN A 60 -10.59 -1.61 -9.73
N ILE A 61 -9.52 -1.04 -9.16
CA ILE A 61 -8.64 -1.70 -8.20
C ILE A 61 -8.47 -0.82 -6.95
N ASN A 62 -9.17 -1.12 -5.84
CA ASN A 62 -9.01 -0.38 -4.59
C ASN A 62 -8.01 -1.10 -3.67
N SER A 63 -6.92 -0.46 -3.25
CA SER A 63 -6.05 -0.98 -2.18
C SER A 63 -5.59 -2.43 -2.37
N GLY A 64 -5.20 -2.81 -3.58
CA GLY A 64 -4.58 -4.10 -3.90
C GLY A 64 -3.95 -4.11 -5.29
N SER A 65 -3.13 -5.11 -5.59
CA SER A 65 -2.47 -5.29 -6.88
C SER A 65 -2.01 -6.75 -7.01
N ALA A 66 -1.94 -7.27 -8.23
CA ALA A 66 -1.41 -8.60 -8.53
C ALA A 66 0.08 -8.73 -8.17
N LEU A 67 0.77 -7.60 -7.98
CA LEU A 67 2.21 -7.52 -7.71
C LEU A 67 2.56 -7.58 -6.20
N SER A 68 1.59 -7.48 -5.29
CA SER A 68 1.86 -7.62 -3.86
C SER A 68 2.31 -9.05 -3.50
N SER A 69 3.18 -9.20 -2.49
CA SER A 69 3.75 -10.50 -2.07
C SER A 69 2.72 -11.57 -1.68
N TRP A 70 1.51 -11.16 -1.31
CA TRP A 70 0.40 -12.02 -0.90
C TRP A 70 -0.62 -12.30 -2.01
N SER A 71 -0.41 -11.78 -3.21
CA SER A 71 -1.39 -11.88 -4.31
C SER A 71 -1.29 -13.20 -5.08
N VAL A 72 -0.09 -13.79 -5.17
CA VAL A 72 0.18 -15.06 -5.85
C VAL A 72 0.89 -16.02 -4.88
N ASN A 73 0.50 -17.29 -4.93
CA ASN A 73 1.18 -18.36 -4.24
C ASN A 73 2.22 -19.01 -5.17
N TYR A 74 3.50 -18.76 -4.89
CA TYR A 74 4.62 -19.36 -5.62
C TYR A 74 5.02 -20.76 -5.10
N GLN A 75 4.41 -21.25 -4.00
CA GLN A 75 4.72 -22.55 -3.39
C GLN A 75 3.48 -23.44 -3.19
N PRO A 76 2.60 -23.62 -4.19
CA PRO A 76 1.35 -24.36 -4.01
C PRO A 76 1.56 -25.82 -3.61
N VAL A 77 2.58 -26.48 -4.18
CA VAL A 77 2.92 -27.87 -3.90
C VAL A 77 3.20 -28.09 -2.41
N LYS A 78 3.97 -27.18 -1.80
CA LYS A 78 4.36 -27.24 -0.38
C LYS A 78 3.13 -27.22 0.54
N TYR A 79 2.24 -26.25 0.34
CA TYR A 79 1.08 -26.07 1.21
C TYR A 79 0.01 -27.13 0.97
N THR A 80 -0.18 -27.57 -0.28
CA THR A 80 -1.09 -28.69 -0.60
C THR A 80 -0.61 -29.99 0.04
N ARG A 81 0.70 -30.28 0.01
CA ARG A 81 1.26 -31.46 0.67
C ARG A 81 1.11 -31.41 2.20
N LEU A 82 1.38 -30.24 2.80
CA LEU A 82 1.20 -30.04 4.24
C LEU A 82 -0.26 -30.24 4.67
N LEU A 83 -1.21 -29.73 3.90
CA LEU A 83 -2.64 -29.97 4.15
C LEU A 83 -2.98 -31.45 4.01
N ALA A 84 -2.52 -32.09 2.93
CA ALA A 84 -2.76 -33.51 2.68
C ALA A 84 -2.22 -34.39 3.83
N GLU A 85 -1.07 -34.05 4.41
CA GLU A 85 -0.53 -34.73 5.58
C GLU A 85 -1.46 -34.64 6.79
N ARG A 86 -1.93 -33.42 7.11
CA ARG A 86 -2.81 -33.20 8.28
C ARG A 86 -4.16 -33.90 8.18
N VAL A 87 -4.66 -34.10 6.97
CA VAL A 87 -5.95 -34.77 6.74
C VAL A 87 -5.79 -36.26 6.36
N GLY A 88 -4.59 -36.82 6.52
CA GLY A 88 -4.34 -38.24 6.27
C GLY A 88 -4.52 -38.65 4.79
N CYS A 89 -4.09 -37.79 3.87
CA CYS A 89 -4.07 -37.99 2.42
C CYS A 89 -2.63 -37.91 1.85
N ASN A 90 -1.62 -38.25 2.67
CA ASN A 90 -0.21 -38.19 2.28
C ASN A 90 0.18 -39.38 1.37
N VAL A 91 -0.23 -39.32 0.11
CA VAL A 91 0.14 -40.30 -0.93
C VAL A 91 1.02 -39.64 -1.99
N LEU A 92 1.99 -40.36 -2.55
CA LEU A 92 2.98 -39.79 -3.46
C LEU A 92 2.37 -39.32 -4.79
N ASP A 93 1.48 -40.11 -5.37
CA ASP A 93 0.77 -39.75 -6.59
C ASP A 93 -0.20 -38.59 -6.34
N THR A 94 -0.11 -37.54 -7.16
CA THR A 94 -0.90 -36.32 -6.98
C THR A 94 -2.37 -36.51 -7.33
N GLN A 95 -2.69 -37.42 -8.25
CA GLN A 95 -4.08 -37.73 -8.61
C GLN A 95 -4.77 -38.47 -7.47
N ASP A 96 -4.13 -39.47 -6.88
CA ASP A 96 -4.63 -40.18 -5.70
C ASP A 96 -4.74 -39.27 -4.48
N LEU A 97 -3.80 -38.33 -4.32
CA LEU A 97 -3.84 -37.32 -3.27
C LEU A 97 -5.09 -36.45 -3.40
N VAL A 98 -5.38 -35.94 -4.60
CA VAL A 98 -6.59 -35.15 -4.89
C VAL A 98 -7.86 -35.97 -4.67
N LEU A 99 -7.90 -37.21 -5.15
CA LEU A 99 -9.04 -38.12 -4.95
C LEU A 99 -9.29 -38.43 -3.47
N CYS A 100 -8.22 -38.55 -2.67
CA CYS A 100 -8.35 -38.69 -1.22
C CYS A 100 -8.94 -37.44 -0.58
N MET A 101 -8.42 -36.25 -0.92
CA MET A 101 -8.91 -34.98 -0.36
C MET A 101 -10.37 -34.70 -0.73
N GLN A 102 -10.81 -35.06 -1.94
CA GLN A 102 -12.21 -34.95 -2.37
C GLN A 102 -13.18 -35.82 -1.55
N LYS A 103 -12.69 -36.86 -0.89
CA LYS A 103 -13.49 -37.72 0.01
C LYS A 103 -13.54 -37.18 1.45
N ARG A 104 -12.72 -36.20 1.80
CA ARG A 104 -12.75 -35.54 3.12
C ARG A 104 -13.91 -34.55 3.17
N SER A 105 -14.43 -34.32 4.38
CA SER A 105 -15.40 -33.25 4.58
C SER A 105 -14.71 -31.89 4.40
N TYR A 106 -15.45 -30.89 3.90
CA TYR A 106 -14.88 -29.56 3.72
C TYR A 106 -14.42 -28.94 5.05
N ARG A 107 -15.06 -29.28 6.19
CA ARG A 107 -14.64 -28.83 7.52
C ARG A 107 -13.26 -29.36 7.89
N GLU A 108 -13.02 -30.66 7.69
CA GLU A 108 -11.70 -31.25 7.93
C GLU A 108 -10.60 -30.60 7.09
N LEU A 109 -10.91 -30.07 5.91
CA LEU A 109 -9.95 -29.36 5.06
C LEU A 109 -9.71 -27.91 5.52
N VAL A 110 -10.77 -27.18 5.86
CA VAL A 110 -10.72 -25.74 6.15
C VAL A 110 -10.25 -25.44 7.58
N GLU A 111 -10.53 -26.33 8.54
CA GLU A 111 -10.16 -26.13 9.95
C GLU A 111 -8.67 -26.39 10.22
N GLN A 112 -7.89 -26.79 9.21
CA GLN A 112 -6.45 -27.00 9.35
C GLN A 112 -5.67 -25.69 9.37
N GLU A 113 -4.81 -25.55 10.37
CA GLU A 113 -3.98 -24.35 10.53
C GLU A 113 -2.72 -24.36 9.63
N ILE A 114 -2.88 -24.08 8.34
CA ILE A 114 -1.77 -24.01 7.40
C ILE A 114 -1.18 -22.60 7.40
N GLN A 115 -0.07 -22.41 8.13
CA GLN A 115 0.60 -21.12 8.22
C GLN A 115 1.58 -20.93 7.04
N PRO A 116 1.39 -19.90 6.20
CA PRO A 116 2.35 -19.54 5.17
C PRO A 116 3.59 -18.87 5.75
N ALA A 117 4.60 -18.70 4.90
CA ALA A 117 5.65 -17.71 5.16
C ALA A 117 5.01 -16.33 5.37
N ARG A 118 5.65 -15.51 6.21
CA ARG A 118 5.11 -14.20 6.58
C ARG A 118 4.90 -13.34 5.32
N PHE A 119 3.76 -12.64 5.25
CA PHE A 119 3.38 -11.79 4.12
C PHE A 119 3.17 -12.52 2.78
N HIS A 120 3.09 -13.85 2.80
CA HIS A 120 2.74 -14.69 1.67
C HIS A 120 1.42 -15.42 1.93
N VAL A 121 0.86 -16.05 0.89
CA VAL A 121 -0.41 -16.77 0.98
C VAL A 121 -0.20 -18.28 0.77
N ALA A 122 -0.85 -19.09 1.60
CA ALA A 122 -0.78 -20.56 1.49
C ALA A 122 -1.71 -21.12 0.39
N PHE A 123 -2.90 -20.52 0.25
CA PHE A 123 -3.91 -20.89 -0.75
C PHE A 123 -4.46 -19.62 -1.40
N GLY A 124 -3.94 -19.28 -2.57
CA GLY A 124 -4.33 -18.12 -3.38
C GLY A 124 -4.08 -18.40 -4.86
N PRO A 125 -4.24 -17.40 -5.74
CA PRO A 125 -3.91 -17.52 -7.15
C PRO A 125 -2.53 -18.14 -7.40
N VAL A 126 -2.41 -18.96 -8.44
CA VAL A 126 -1.15 -19.62 -8.84
C VAL A 126 -0.88 -19.40 -10.31
N ILE A 127 0.40 -19.34 -10.70
CA ILE A 127 0.81 -19.35 -12.10
C ILE A 127 0.63 -20.78 -12.61
N ASP A 128 -0.47 -21.02 -13.31
CA ASP A 128 -0.85 -22.35 -13.82
C ASP A 128 -0.47 -22.56 -15.29
N GLY A 129 0.03 -21.51 -15.97
CA GLY A 129 0.39 -21.55 -17.38
C GLY A 129 -0.82 -21.56 -18.33
N ASP A 130 -2.04 -21.33 -17.79
CA ASP A 130 -3.30 -21.39 -18.54
C ASP A 130 -4.15 -20.15 -18.24
N LEU A 131 -4.72 -20.04 -17.04
CA LEU A 131 -5.47 -18.86 -16.64
C LEU A 131 -4.54 -17.67 -16.32
N ILE A 132 -3.45 -17.96 -15.61
CA ILE A 132 -2.35 -17.03 -15.32
C ILE A 132 -1.13 -17.61 -16.04
N PRO A 133 -0.85 -17.15 -17.27
CA PRO A 133 0.18 -17.77 -18.13
C PRO A 133 1.60 -17.63 -17.59
N ASP A 134 1.90 -16.52 -16.94
CA ASP A 134 3.23 -16.18 -16.40
C ASP A 134 3.08 -15.27 -15.16
N ASP A 135 4.21 -14.86 -14.59
CA ASP A 135 4.26 -13.90 -13.49
C ASP A 135 3.50 -12.60 -13.83
N PRO A 136 2.60 -12.09 -12.96
CA PRO A 136 1.86 -10.87 -13.24
C PRO A 136 2.74 -9.66 -13.56
N GLU A 137 3.95 -9.56 -12.99
CA GLU A 137 4.89 -8.48 -13.31
C GLU A 137 5.34 -8.58 -14.77
N VAL A 138 5.76 -9.78 -15.20
CA VAL A 138 6.17 -10.07 -16.58
C VAL A 138 5.03 -9.81 -17.55
N LEU A 139 3.80 -10.22 -17.23
CA LEU A 139 2.63 -9.99 -18.08
C LEU A 139 2.32 -8.49 -18.22
N MET A 140 2.41 -7.72 -17.13
CA MET A 140 2.20 -6.27 -17.17
C MET A 140 3.31 -5.55 -17.94
N GLU A 141 4.57 -6.00 -17.81
CA GLU A 141 5.70 -5.46 -18.55
C GLU A 141 5.59 -5.73 -20.05
N GLN A 142 5.04 -6.87 -20.45
CA GLN A 142 4.80 -7.22 -21.85
C GLN A 142 3.56 -6.53 -22.45
N GLY A 143 2.74 -5.89 -21.61
CA GLY A 143 1.46 -5.31 -22.05
C GLY A 143 0.37 -6.36 -22.27
N GLU A 144 0.54 -7.57 -21.73
CA GLU A 144 -0.42 -8.69 -21.81
C GLU A 144 -1.55 -8.53 -20.79
N PHE A 145 -2.12 -7.33 -20.75
CA PHE A 145 -3.36 -7.01 -20.06
C PHE A 145 -4.36 -6.48 -21.07
N LEU A 146 -5.64 -6.78 -20.83
CA LEU A 146 -6.70 -6.27 -21.68
C LEU A 146 -6.79 -4.75 -21.54
N ASN A 147 -6.97 -4.05 -22.67
CA ASN A 147 -7.07 -2.59 -22.74
C ASN A 147 -8.38 -2.11 -22.09
N TYR A 148 -8.36 -2.02 -20.77
CA TYR A 148 -9.44 -1.55 -19.93
C TYR A 148 -9.21 -0.11 -19.48
N ASP A 149 -10.28 0.61 -19.15
CA ASP A 149 -10.13 1.81 -18.32
C ASP A 149 -9.88 1.33 -16.89
N ILE A 150 -8.90 1.91 -16.17
CA ILE A 150 -8.63 1.57 -14.76
C ILE A 150 -8.70 2.80 -13.85
N MET A 151 -9.47 2.68 -12.76
CA MET A 151 -9.28 3.50 -11.55
C MET A 151 -8.62 2.66 -10.47
N LEU A 152 -7.56 3.19 -9.86
CA LEU A 152 -6.88 2.53 -8.75
C LEU A 152 -6.39 3.50 -7.68
N GLY A 153 -6.15 3.00 -6.47
CA GLY A 153 -5.63 3.84 -5.40
C GLY A 153 -5.40 3.11 -4.09
N VAL A 154 -4.95 3.87 -3.11
CA VAL A 154 -4.51 3.37 -1.79
C VAL A 154 -4.95 4.30 -0.68
N ASN A 155 -5.02 3.79 0.55
CA ASN A 155 -5.28 4.55 1.75
C ASN A 155 -3.97 5.09 2.36
N GLN A 156 -4.07 6.15 3.15
CA GLN A 156 -2.90 6.82 3.74
C GLN A 156 -2.05 5.91 4.65
N GLY A 157 -2.70 5.01 5.41
CA GLY A 157 -2.10 4.19 6.45
C GLY A 157 -2.57 2.73 6.40
N GLU A 158 -2.53 2.11 5.21
CA GLU A 158 -2.89 0.69 4.97
C GLU A 158 -2.28 -0.26 6.02
N GLY A 159 -1.00 -0.05 6.32
CA GLY A 159 -0.21 -0.85 7.25
C GLY A 159 -0.49 -0.59 8.73
N PHE A 160 -1.63 0.01 9.08
CA PHE A 160 -2.02 0.29 10.47
C PHE A 160 -1.96 -0.96 11.36
N ARG A 161 -2.57 -2.09 10.92
CA ARG A 161 -2.60 -3.33 11.73
C ARG A 161 -1.23 -3.96 11.93
N PHE A 162 -0.26 -3.65 11.06
CA PHE A 162 1.09 -4.21 11.17
C PHE A 162 1.83 -3.75 12.43
N VAL A 163 1.53 -2.55 12.92
CA VAL A 163 2.21 -1.98 14.10
C VAL A 163 1.44 -2.19 15.40
N GLU A 164 0.18 -2.68 15.39
CA GLU A 164 -0.65 -2.80 16.60
C GLU A 164 0.03 -3.59 17.72
N GLY A 165 0.79 -4.64 17.39
CA GLY A 165 1.47 -5.48 18.37
C GLY A 165 2.73 -4.88 19.01
N VAL A 166 3.26 -3.78 18.46
CA VAL A 166 4.51 -3.12 18.92
C VAL A 166 4.28 -1.68 19.37
N VAL A 167 3.05 -1.18 19.31
CA VAL A 167 2.68 0.13 19.83
C VAL A 167 2.49 0.03 21.33
N GLU A 168 3.17 0.90 22.06
CA GLU A 168 3.04 0.97 23.52
C GLU A 168 1.62 1.42 23.91
N PRO A 169 0.88 0.65 24.73
CA PRO A 169 -0.53 0.92 25.02
C PRO A 169 -0.81 2.28 25.67
N GLU A 170 0.13 2.80 26.46
CA GLU A 170 -0.05 4.04 27.22
C GLU A 170 0.46 5.28 26.47
N GLU A 171 1.59 5.16 25.75
CA GLU A 171 2.23 6.29 25.05
C GLU A 171 1.84 6.39 23.57
N GLY A 172 1.31 5.32 22.96
CA GLY A 172 0.93 5.30 21.55
C GLY A 172 2.11 5.45 20.58
N GLY A 173 3.34 5.29 21.08
CA GLY A 173 4.59 5.33 20.34
C GLY A 173 5.18 3.94 20.12
N VAL A 174 6.34 3.89 19.46
CA VAL A 174 7.15 2.67 19.28
C VAL A 174 8.57 2.93 19.78
N SER A 175 9.14 1.99 20.54
CA SER A 175 10.51 2.06 21.04
C SER A 175 11.56 1.92 19.92
N GLY A 176 12.80 2.31 20.16
CA GLY A 176 13.87 2.16 19.16
C GLY A 176 14.19 0.69 18.86
N SER A 177 14.19 -0.15 19.90
CA SER A 177 14.38 -1.59 19.77
C SER A 177 13.26 -2.27 19.01
N ASP A 178 12.00 -1.87 19.26
CA ASP A 178 10.85 -2.44 18.55
C ASP A 178 10.82 -2.00 17.10
N PHE A 179 11.25 -0.77 16.80
CA PHE A 179 11.46 -0.31 15.42
C PHE A 179 12.47 -1.19 14.70
N ASP A 180 13.66 -1.36 15.28
CA ASP A 180 14.73 -2.16 14.69
C ASP A 180 14.32 -3.62 14.50
N PHE A 181 13.69 -4.22 15.52
CA PHE A 181 13.17 -5.58 15.45
C PHE A 181 12.14 -5.71 14.33
N THR A 182 11.14 -4.81 14.28
CA THR A 182 10.06 -4.85 13.30
C THR A 182 10.57 -4.71 11.86
N VAL A 183 11.54 -3.83 11.62
CA VAL A 183 12.18 -3.70 10.30
C VAL A 183 12.94 -4.98 9.94
N SER A 184 13.70 -5.54 10.89
CA SER A 184 14.48 -6.76 10.66
C SER A 184 13.59 -7.95 10.31
N ASP A 185 12.54 -8.15 11.11
CA ASP A 185 11.54 -9.20 10.99
C ASP A 185 10.70 -9.05 9.71
N PHE A 186 10.43 -7.82 9.27
CA PHE A 186 9.84 -7.54 7.97
C PHE A 186 10.75 -7.98 6.81
N VAL A 187 12.04 -7.61 6.86
CA VAL A 187 13.02 -7.98 5.82
C VAL A 187 13.20 -9.48 5.76
N ASP A 188 13.32 -10.14 6.91
CA ASP A 188 13.52 -11.59 7.00
C ASP A 188 12.29 -12.33 6.45
N GLY A 189 11.07 -11.87 6.78
CA GLY A 189 9.83 -12.48 6.31
C GLY A 189 9.61 -12.38 4.80
N LEU A 190 10.04 -11.28 4.17
CA LEU A 190 9.86 -11.07 2.73
C LEU A 190 11.00 -11.59 1.89
N TYR A 191 12.24 -11.38 2.34
CA TYR A 191 13.41 -11.63 1.52
C TYR A 191 14.13 -12.92 1.95
N GLY A 192 13.94 -13.41 3.18
CA GLY A 192 14.70 -14.52 3.79
C GLY A 192 16.04 -14.10 4.41
N TYR A 193 16.87 -15.07 4.84
CA TYR A 193 18.14 -14.84 5.56
C TYR A 193 19.39 -15.38 4.82
N PRO A 194 19.81 -14.81 3.68
CA PRO A 194 21.13 -15.04 3.11
C PRO A 194 22.16 -14.06 3.70
N GLU A 195 23.44 -14.45 3.64
CA GLU A 195 24.58 -13.61 3.99
C GLU A 195 24.50 -12.25 3.25
N GLY A 196 24.92 -11.14 3.87
CA GLY A 196 24.96 -9.81 3.23
C GLY A 196 23.74 -8.89 3.36
N LYS A 197 22.63 -9.36 3.94
CA LYS A 197 21.40 -8.55 4.09
C LYS A 197 21.39 -7.47 5.15
N ASP A 198 22.47 -7.34 5.91
CA ASP A 198 22.64 -6.20 6.80
C ASP A 198 22.57 -4.89 6.02
N THR A 199 23.11 -4.85 4.79
CA THR A 199 23.02 -3.67 3.92
C THR A 199 21.57 -3.28 3.63
N LEU A 200 20.73 -4.25 3.27
CA LEU A 200 19.32 -3.98 2.95
C LEU A 200 18.56 -3.49 4.18
N ARG A 201 18.73 -4.19 5.31
CA ARG A 201 18.08 -3.87 6.58
C ARG A 201 18.48 -2.48 7.08
N GLU A 202 19.77 -2.17 7.10
CA GLU A 202 20.29 -0.87 7.53
C GLU A 202 19.86 0.25 6.57
N THR A 203 19.78 -0.03 5.26
CA THR A 203 19.25 0.96 4.30
C THR A 203 17.77 1.24 4.53
N ILE A 204 16.95 0.21 4.79
CA ILE A 204 15.52 0.40 5.08
C ILE A 204 15.35 1.20 6.38
N LYS A 205 16.07 0.84 7.45
CA LYS A 205 16.08 1.61 8.71
C LYS A 205 16.46 3.07 8.44
N PHE A 206 17.51 3.31 7.67
CA PHE A 206 17.95 4.66 7.32
C PHE A 206 16.87 5.44 6.57
N MET A 207 16.21 4.80 5.60
CA MET A 207 15.17 5.44 4.80
C MET A 207 13.89 5.73 5.60
N TYR A 208 13.56 4.93 6.61
CA TYR A 208 12.35 5.09 7.42
C TYR A 208 12.60 5.69 8.80
N THR A 209 13.81 6.18 9.05
CA THR A 209 14.11 7.03 10.21
C THR A 209 13.84 8.48 9.84
N ASP A 210 13.05 9.18 10.64
CA ASP A 210 12.98 10.65 10.54
C ASP A 210 14.21 11.25 11.22
N TRP A 211 15.23 11.58 10.43
CA TRP A 211 16.48 12.13 10.96
C TRP A 211 16.34 13.53 11.59
N ALA A 212 15.25 14.25 11.31
CA ALA A 212 14.98 15.53 11.96
C ALA A 212 14.38 15.36 13.36
N ASP A 213 13.77 14.21 13.64
CA ASP A 213 13.06 13.89 14.89
C ASP A 213 13.26 12.43 15.30
N ARG A 214 14.52 11.98 15.26
CA ARG A 214 14.92 10.56 15.32
C ARG A 214 14.38 9.81 16.54
N ASP A 215 14.41 10.47 17.70
CA ASP A 215 14.13 9.82 18.97
C ASP A 215 12.64 9.87 19.35
N ASN A 216 11.78 10.48 18.51
CA ASN A 216 10.34 10.60 18.77
C ASN A 216 9.61 9.26 18.54
N PRO A 217 9.01 8.66 19.59
CA PRO A 217 8.30 7.38 19.48
C PRO A 217 7.08 7.42 18.55
N GLU A 218 6.36 8.53 18.48
CA GLU A 218 5.21 8.67 17.56
C GLU A 218 5.65 8.72 16.11
N THR A 219 6.77 9.40 15.85
CA THR A 219 7.34 9.49 14.50
C THR A 219 7.82 8.12 14.04
N ARG A 220 8.49 7.35 14.91
CA ARG A 220 8.83 5.93 14.63
C ARG A 220 7.60 5.08 14.31
N ARG A 221 6.51 5.24 15.07
CA ARG A 221 5.25 4.55 14.77
C ARG A 221 4.73 4.91 13.38
N LYS A 222 4.66 6.21 13.05
CA LYS A 222 4.20 6.69 11.74
C LYS A 222 5.07 6.16 10.60
N THR A 223 6.39 6.12 10.78
CA THR A 223 7.30 5.62 9.73
C THR A 223 7.25 4.10 9.56
N LEU A 224 6.97 3.32 10.61
CA LEU A 224 6.70 1.87 10.46
C LEU A 224 5.40 1.59 9.70
N VAL A 225 4.32 2.29 10.04
CA VAL A 225 3.06 2.20 9.27
C VAL A 225 3.32 2.55 7.81
N ALA A 226 4.05 3.65 7.57
CA ALA A 226 4.44 4.07 6.24
C ALA A 226 5.29 3.01 5.51
N MET A 227 6.28 2.40 6.16
CA MET A 227 7.13 1.37 5.56
C MET A 227 6.30 0.20 5.02
N PHE A 228 5.41 -0.32 5.86
CA PHE A 228 4.57 -1.44 5.48
C PHE A 228 3.53 -1.05 4.42
N THR A 229 2.94 0.15 4.55
CA THR A 229 2.01 0.73 3.56
C THR A 229 2.69 0.87 2.20
N ASP A 230 3.92 1.40 2.19
CA ASP A 230 4.67 1.70 0.97
C ASP A 230 5.00 0.44 0.19
N HIS A 231 5.56 -0.57 0.87
CA HIS A 231 6.00 -1.80 0.22
C HIS A 231 4.82 -2.67 -0.23
N GLN A 232 3.77 -2.80 0.60
CA GLN A 232 2.73 -3.78 0.33
C GLN A 232 1.59 -3.25 -0.56
N TRP A 233 1.34 -1.94 -0.58
CA TRP A 233 0.23 -1.34 -1.33
C TRP A 233 0.66 -0.21 -2.27
N VAL A 234 1.42 0.78 -1.79
CA VAL A 234 1.70 1.99 -2.58
C VAL A 234 2.57 1.66 -3.79
N GLU A 235 3.72 1.01 -3.59
CA GLU A 235 4.63 0.69 -4.68
C GLU A 235 3.97 -0.24 -5.72
N PRO A 236 3.33 -1.36 -5.35
CA PRO A 236 2.63 -2.22 -6.31
C PRO A 236 1.53 -1.47 -7.08
N ALA A 237 0.77 -0.60 -6.43
CA ALA A 237 -0.27 0.19 -7.08
C ALA A 237 0.31 1.22 -8.07
N VAL A 238 1.41 1.89 -7.72
CA VAL A 238 2.07 2.85 -8.63
C VAL A 238 2.71 2.13 -9.81
N VAL A 239 3.36 0.98 -9.61
CA VAL A 239 3.89 0.17 -10.71
C VAL A 239 2.77 -0.30 -11.64
N THR A 240 1.65 -0.76 -11.08
CA THR A 240 0.47 -1.13 -11.86
C THR A 240 -0.05 0.06 -12.69
N ALA A 241 -0.15 1.25 -12.09
CA ALA A 241 -0.60 2.47 -12.77
C ALA A 241 0.36 2.92 -13.88
N ASP A 242 1.67 2.88 -13.62
CA ASP A 242 2.73 3.20 -14.57
C ASP A 242 2.67 2.30 -15.80
N LEU A 243 2.61 0.98 -15.59
CA LEU A 243 2.57 -0.01 -16.67
C LEU A 243 1.27 0.13 -17.47
N HIS A 244 0.12 0.22 -16.80
CA HIS A 244 -1.17 0.39 -17.46
C HIS A 244 -1.23 1.65 -18.34
N ALA A 245 -0.82 2.80 -17.79
CA ALA A 245 -0.83 4.06 -18.51
C ALA A 245 0.22 4.13 -19.63
N ARG A 246 1.36 3.43 -19.51
CA ARG A 246 2.42 3.38 -20.54
C ARG A 246 1.93 2.76 -21.84
N TYR A 247 1.02 1.80 -21.78
CA TYR A 247 0.41 1.17 -22.96
C TYR A 247 -0.79 1.95 -23.52
N GLY A 248 -1.04 3.18 -23.03
CA GLY A 248 -2.04 4.09 -23.58
C GLY A 248 -3.46 3.90 -23.03
N SER A 249 -3.66 2.97 -22.09
CA SER A 249 -4.94 2.73 -21.45
C SER A 249 -5.31 3.87 -20.48
N PRO A 250 -6.58 4.31 -20.41
CA PRO A 250 -6.99 5.36 -19.47
C PRO A 250 -6.85 4.92 -18.01
N THR A 251 -6.04 5.67 -17.25
CA THR A 251 -5.74 5.37 -15.84
C THR A 251 -6.11 6.55 -14.96
N PHE A 252 -6.70 6.29 -13.79
CA PHE A 252 -6.99 7.30 -12.76
C PHE A 252 -6.46 6.82 -11.41
N PHE A 253 -5.63 7.63 -10.75
CA PHE A 253 -5.05 7.28 -9.46
C PHE A 253 -5.66 8.12 -8.32
N TYR A 254 -5.95 7.51 -7.18
CA TYR A 254 -6.33 8.24 -5.96
C TYR A 254 -5.47 7.84 -4.75
N ALA A 255 -5.42 8.74 -3.78
CA ALA A 255 -4.99 8.41 -2.44
C ALA A 255 -6.05 8.86 -1.42
N PHE A 256 -6.50 7.96 -0.55
CA PHE A 256 -7.60 8.17 0.39
C PHE A 256 -7.07 8.57 1.77
N TYR A 257 -7.47 9.75 2.23
CA TYR A 257 -6.93 10.47 3.37
C TYR A 257 -8.01 10.81 4.40
N HIS A 258 -9.03 9.97 4.50
CA HIS A 258 -10.15 10.19 5.41
C HIS A 258 -10.68 8.86 5.95
N HIS A 259 -11.21 8.86 7.17
CA HIS A 259 -11.90 7.71 7.74
C HIS A 259 -12.89 8.21 8.80
N CYS A 260 -13.84 7.36 9.16
CA CYS A 260 -14.82 7.67 10.19
C CYS A 260 -14.20 7.50 11.58
N GLN A 261 -14.79 8.17 12.57
CA GLN A 261 -14.43 7.95 13.97
C GLN A 261 -15.06 6.65 14.46
N SER A 262 -14.25 5.76 15.01
CA SER A 262 -14.66 4.49 15.61
C SER A 262 -14.00 4.32 16.97
N PRO A 263 -14.73 3.88 18.01
CA PRO A 263 -14.13 3.54 19.31
C PRO A 263 -13.08 2.44 19.22
N MET A 264 -13.16 1.58 18.20
CA MET A 264 -12.22 0.48 17.99
C MET A 264 -10.90 0.92 17.32
N LYS A 265 -10.82 2.18 16.87
CA LYS A 265 -9.66 2.68 16.15
C LYS A 265 -8.98 3.78 16.96
N PRO A 266 -7.66 3.68 17.19
CA PRO A 266 -6.97 4.67 18.02
C PRO A 266 -6.97 6.05 17.36
N PRO A 267 -7.03 7.15 18.13
CA PRO A 267 -7.17 8.51 17.58
C PRO A 267 -6.05 8.96 16.64
N TRP A 268 -4.88 8.33 16.76
CA TRP A 268 -3.69 8.65 15.98
C TRP A 268 -3.67 8.01 14.59
N ALA A 269 -4.56 7.04 14.33
CA ALA A 269 -4.54 6.24 13.12
C ALA A 269 -5.15 6.99 11.95
N ASP A 270 -4.39 7.11 10.86
CA ASP A 270 -4.88 7.59 9.57
C ASP A 270 -5.81 6.56 8.90
N ALA A 271 -6.30 6.85 7.69
CA ALA A 271 -7.13 5.92 6.90
C ALA A 271 -6.42 4.57 6.71
N ALA A 272 -6.98 3.51 7.29
CA ALA A 272 -6.46 2.15 7.32
C ALA A 272 -7.06 1.31 6.19
N HIS A 273 -6.57 0.08 6.03
CA HIS A 273 -7.05 -0.83 5.00
C HIS A 273 -8.56 -1.09 5.09
N GLY A 274 -9.28 -0.82 4.01
CA GLY A 274 -10.74 -1.02 3.89
C GLY A 274 -11.61 0.14 4.39
N ASP A 275 -11.03 1.22 4.93
CA ASP A 275 -11.80 2.37 5.43
C ASP A 275 -12.57 3.11 4.32
N GLU A 276 -12.11 3.01 3.07
CA GLU A 276 -12.76 3.60 1.89
C GLU A 276 -14.11 2.93 1.58
N LEU A 277 -14.28 1.66 1.94
CA LEU A 277 -15.44 0.84 1.57
C LEU A 277 -16.76 1.43 2.08
N ALA A 278 -16.77 1.95 3.32
CA ALA A 278 -17.97 2.57 3.87
C ALA A 278 -18.45 3.75 3.00
N TYR A 279 -17.52 4.51 2.44
CA TYR A 279 -17.82 5.67 1.58
C TYR A 279 -18.24 5.24 0.18
N VAL A 280 -17.58 4.23 -0.39
CA VAL A 280 -17.92 3.66 -1.71
C VAL A 280 -19.32 3.06 -1.70
N PHE A 281 -19.73 2.40 -0.62
CA PHE A 281 -21.04 1.75 -0.50
C PHE A 281 -22.15 2.62 0.09
N GLY A 282 -21.91 3.92 0.32
CA GLY A 282 -22.97 4.83 0.76
C GLY A 282 -23.38 4.66 2.22
N VAL A 283 -22.62 3.96 3.06
CA VAL A 283 -22.97 3.65 4.45
C VAL A 283 -23.25 4.92 5.28
N PRO A 284 -22.48 6.02 5.15
CA PRO A 284 -22.79 7.27 5.86
C PRO A 284 -24.21 7.81 5.59
N LEU A 285 -24.82 7.52 4.44
CA LEU A 285 -26.17 8.00 4.10
C LEU A 285 -27.26 7.33 4.92
N ILE A 286 -27.04 6.10 5.38
CA ILE A 286 -28.00 5.32 6.19
C ILE A 286 -27.65 5.33 7.69
N GLY A 287 -26.44 5.76 8.03
CA GLY A 287 -25.94 5.80 9.40
C GLY A 287 -25.15 4.55 9.81
N PRO A 288 -24.78 4.44 11.10
CA PRO A 288 -24.01 3.31 11.61
C PRO A 288 -24.75 1.98 11.40
N THR A 289 -24.01 0.93 11.07
CA THR A 289 -24.53 -0.44 10.89
C THR A 289 -23.76 -1.42 11.77
N GLU A 290 -24.24 -2.66 11.90
CA GLU A 290 -23.50 -3.71 12.62
C GLU A 290 -22.12 -3.97 12.01
N LEU A 291 -22.02 -3.94 10.67
CA LEU A 291 -20.76 -4.17 9.95
C LEU A 291 -19.82 -2.95 9.99
N PHE A 292 -20.40 -1.74 9.99
CA PHE A 292 -19.67 -0.48 10.07
C PHE A 292 -20.16 0.33 11.27
N PRO A 293 -19.71 0.02 12.49
CA PRO A 293 -20.12 0.68 13.73
C PRO A 293 -19.40 2.03 13.91
N CYS A 294 -19.39 2.84 12.86
CA CYS A 294 -18.72 4.13 12.81
C CYS A 294 -19.69 5.27 13.11
N ASN A 295 -19.23 6.26 13.87
CA ASN A 295 -20.00 7.49 14.07
C ASN A 295 -19.79 8.44 12.88
N PHE A 296 -20.66 8.33 11.88
CA PHE A 296 -20.60 9.16 10.68
C PHE A 296 -21.09 10.60 10.95
N SER A 297 -20.24 11.55 10.63
CA SER A 297 -20.52 12.98 10.63
C SER A 297 -21.17 13.42 9.31
N ARG A 298 -21.68 14.66 9.26
CA ARG A 298 -22.17 15.27 8.00
C ARG A 298 -21.08 15.41 6.94
N ASN A 299 -19.81 15.50 7.32
CA ASN A 299 -18.71 15.50 6.35
C ASN A 299 -18.54 14.11 5.71
N ASP A 300 -18.83 13.03 6.45
CA ASP A 300 -18.76 11.66 5.93
C ASP A 300 -19.87 11.39 4.92
N ILE A 301 -21.08 11.91 5.18
CA ILE A 301 -22.21 11.90 4.25
C ILE A 301 -21.83 12.59 2.93
N MET A 302 -21.28 13.81 3.03
CA MET A 302 -20.81 14.55 1.85
C MET A 302 -19.74 13.79 1.09
N LEU A 303 -18.72 13.27 1.79
CA LEU A 303 -17.61 12.55 1.15
C LEU A 303 -18.09 11.26 0.48
N SER A 304 -19.01 10.52 1.10
CA SER A 304 -19.56 9.31 0.52
C SER A 304 -20.35 9.60 -0.77
N ALA A 305 -21.16 10.66 -0.79
CA ALA A 305 -21.85 11.09 -2.00
C ALA A 305 -20.87 11.48 -3.14
N VAL A 306 -19.77 12.16 -2.80
CA VAL A 306 -18.68 12.50 -3.73
C VAL A 306 -18.04 11.24 -4.31
N VAL A 307 -17.63 10.31 -3.44
CA VAL A 307 -16.96 9.06 -3.80
C VAL A 307 -17.87 8.22 -4.70
N MET A 308 -19.13 8.01 -4.32
CA MET A 308 -20.10 7.31 -5.17
C MET A 308 -20.32 7.99 -6.52
N THR A 309 -20.28 9.32 -6.57
CA THR A 309 -20.38 10.05 -7.84
C THR A 309 -19.20 9.71 -8.75
N TYR A 310 -17.96 9.78 -8.26
CA TYR A 310 -16.77 9.41 -9.06
C TYR A 310 -16.79 7.93 -9.49
N TRP A 311 -17.09 7.00 -8.59
CA TRP A 311 -17.13 5.56 -8.91
C TRP A 311 -18.21 5.22 -9.93
N THR A 312 -19.42 5.77 -9.76
CA THR A 312 -20.52 5.50 -10.70
C THR A 312 -20.36 6.24 -12.03
N ASN A 313 -19.72 7.41 -12.05
CA ASN A 313 -19.35 8.10 -13.29
C ASN A 313 -18.36 7.29 -14.11
N PHE A 314 -17.32 6.79 -13.47
CA PHE A 314 -16.36 5.88 -14.09
C PHE A 314 -17.06 4.62 -14.62
N ALA A 315 -17.94 4.00 -13.84
CA ALA A 315 -18.69 2.84 -14.31
C ALA A 315 -19.62 3.13 -15.51
N LYS A 316 -20.11 4.37 -15.64
CA LYS A 316 -20.98 4.79 -16.74
C LYS A 316 -20.21 5.08 -18.03
N THR A 317 -18.99 5.63 -17.93
CA THR A 317 -18.30 6.29 -19.07
C THR A 317 -16.80 6.05 -19.19
N GLY A 318 -16.16 5.41 -18.21
CA GLY A 318 -14.70 5.32 -18.12
C GLY A 318 -14.01 6.60 -17.61
N ASP A 319 -14.76 7.68 -17.38
CA ASP A 319 -14.26 8.97 -16.87
C ASP A 319 -14.95 9.30 -15.53
N PRO A 320 -14.22 9.39 -14.41
CA PRO A 320 -14.83 9.68 -13.10
C PRO A 320 -15.50 11.06 -13.05
N ASN A 321 -15.18 11.97 -13.97
CA ASN A 321 -15.74 13.32 -14.00
C ASN A 321 -17.08 13.39 -14.77
N LYS A 322 -17.53 12.31 -15.41
CA LYS A 322 -18.71 12.31 -16.28
C LYS A 322 -19.65 11.13 -16.04
N PRO A 323 -20.97 11.30 -16.21
CA PRO A 323 -21.65 12.49 -16.69
C PRO A 323 -22.10 13.45 -15.57
N VAL A 324 -22.05 13.01 -14.31
CA VAL A 324 -22.60 13.79 -13.18
C VAL A 324 -21.53 14.70 -12.60
N PRO A 325 -21.70 16.04 -12.63
CA PRO A 325 -20.76 16.96 -11.98
C PRO A 325 -20.84 16.86 -10.45
N GLN A 326 -19.77 17.30 -9.78
CA GLN A 326 -19.65 17.29 -8.33
C GLN A 326 -20.39 18.47 -7.66
N ASP A 327 -21.68 18.66 -7.96
CA ASP A 327 -22.47 19.78 -7.40
C ASP A 327 -22.93 19.54 -5.95
N THR A 328 -23.06 20.59 -5.14
CA THR A 328 -23.78 20.51 -3.86
C THR A 328 -25.27 20.26 -4.06
N LYS A 329 -25.74 19.14 -3.51
CA LYS A 329 -27.15 18.73 -3.46
C LYS A 329 -27.57 18.38 -2.03
N PHE A 330 -28.87 18.36 -1.75
CA PHE A 330 -29.42 18.02 -0.42
C PHE A 330 -28.84 16.73 0.19
N ILE A 331 -28.59 15.70 -0.64
CA ILE A 331 -28.02 14.42 -0.20
C ILE A 331 -26.67 14.55 0.51
N HIS A 332 -25.90 15.60 0.22
CA HIS A 332 -24.57 15.79 0.81
C HIS A 332 -24.63 16.30 2.25
N THR A 333 -25.73 16.95 2.67
CA THR A 333 -25.91 17.62 3.98
C THR A 333 -24.91 18.73 4.35
N LYS A 334 -23.87 18.92 3.53
CA LYS A 334 -22.82 19.93 3.58
C LYS A 334 -22.45 20.33 2.15
N ALA A 335 -21.81 21.49 2.01
CA ALA A 335 -21.24 21.91 0.72
C ALA A 335 -20.23 20.87 0.22
N ASN A 336 -20.36 20.49 -1.05
CA ASN A 336 -19.45 19.59 -1.73
C ASN A 336 -18.11 20.30 -1.95
N ARG A 337 -17.04 19.78 -1.33
CA ARG A 337 -15.70 20.38 -1.40
C ARG A 337 -14.98 20.06 -2.71
N PHE A 338 -15.58 19.24 -3.57
CA PHE A 338 -15.02 18.76 -4.83
C PHE A 338 -15.65 19.42 -6.06
N GLU A 339 -16.51 20.44 -5.89
CA GLU A 339 -17.17 21.16 -7.01
C GLU A 339 -16.20 21.63 -8.09
N GLU A 340 -15.04 22.16 -7.69
CA GLU A 340 -14.00 22.67 -8.60
C GLU A 340 -12.87 21.66 -8.83
N VAL A 341 -12.99 20.43 -8.31
CA VAL A 341 -11.93 19.42 -8.37
C VAL A 341 -12.19 18.46 -9.53
N THR A 342 -11.44 18.66 -10.61
CA THR A 342 -11.37 17.70 -11.72
C THR A 342 -10.35 16.62 -11.39
N TRP A 343 -10.71 15.34 -11.55
CA TRP A 343 -9.81 14.21 -11.41
C TRP A 343 -9.08 13.97 -12.74
N PRO A 344 -7.77 14.29 -12.85
CA PRO A 344 -7.03 14.12 -14.09
C PRO A 344 -6.71 12.64 -14.35
N LYS A 345 -6.43 12.33 -15.62
CA LYS A 345 -5.81 11.06 -15.98
C LYS A 345 -4.40 10.98 -15.41
N TYR A 346 -4.04 9.79 -14.96
CA TYR A 346 -2.68 9.44 -14.56
C TYR A 346 -1.82 9.21 -15.81
N SER A 347 -0.58 9.71 -15.78
CA SER A 347 0.46 9.41 -16.78
C SER A 347 1.76 9.06 -16.04
N PRO A 348 2.64 8.22 -16.61
CA PRO A 348 3.92 7.92 -15.97
C PRO A 348 4.84 9.15 -15.86
N HIS A 349 4.58 10.20 -16.63
CA HIS A 349 5.37 11.45 -16.61
C HIS A 349 4.92 12.40 -15.50
N ASP A 350 3.62 12.67 -15.42
CA ASP A 350 3.08 13.67 -14.48
C ASP A 350 2.65 13.06 -13.15
N GLN A 351 2.35 11.75 -13.15
CA GLN A 351 1.90 10.95 -12.01
C GLN A 351 0.82 11.63 -11.17
N LEU A 352 -0.12 12.31 -11.84
CA LEU A 352 -1.21 13.03 -11.19
C LEU A 352 -2.18 12.07 -10.49
N TYR A 353 -2.57 12.42 -9.27
CA TYR A 353 -3.56 11.68 -8.50
C TYR A 353 -4.53 12.61 -7.76
N LEU A 354 -5.72 12.08 -7.46
CA LEU A 354 -6.69 12.75 -6.62
C LEU A 354 -6.45 12.42 -5.14
N HIS A 355 -6.17 13.45 -4.34
CA HIS A 355 -6.19 13.33 -2.88
C HIS A 355 -7.64 13.40 -2.38
N ILE A 356 -8.21 12.26 -2.01
CA ILE A 356 -9.59 12.14 -1.52
C ILE A 356 -9.61 12.35 0.00
N GLY A 357 -10.26 13.41 0.45
CA GLY A 357 -10.48 13.69 1.87
C GLY A 357 -11.16 15.05 2.06
N LEU A 358 -11.17 15.57 3.28
CA LEU A 358 -11.88 16.84 3.58
C LEU A 358 -11.21 18.09 2.98
N LYS A 359 -9.98 17.99 2.47
CA LYS A 359 -9.27 19.06 1.75
C LYS A 359 -8.84 18.52 0.37
N PRO A 360 -9.79 18.29 -0.54
CA PRO A 360 -9.51 17.63 -1.80
C PRO A 360 -8.66 18.52 -2.70
N ARG A 361 -7.78 17.87 -3.46
CA ARG A 361 -6.85 18.54 -4.39
C ARG A 361 -6.19 17.51 -5.29
N VAL A 362 -5.82 17.94 -6.48
CA VAL A 362 -4.90 17.19 -7.33
C VAL A 362 -3.48 17.38 -6.80
N ARG A 363 -2.72 16.30 -6.79
CA ARG A 363 -1.30 16.26 -6.45
C ARG A 363 -0.60 15.33 -7.44
N ASP A 364 0.72 15.32 -7.38
CA ASP A 364 1.58 14.56 -8.28
C ASP A 364 2.56 13.71 -7.47
N HIS A 365 3.12 12.67 -8.10
CA HIS A 365 4.24 11.89 -7.56
C HIS A 365 4.01 11.36 -6.15
N TYR A 366 2.89 10.63 -5.95
CA TYR A 366 2.51 10.11 -4.63
C TYR A 366 3.63 9.30 -3.98
N ARG A 367 4.23 9.85 -2.91
CA ARG A 367 5.32 9.23 -2.14
C ARG A 367 6.51 8.77 -3.01
N ALA A 368 6.77 9.48 -4.11
CA ALA A 368 7.69 9.06 -5.17
C ALA A 368 9.09 8.64 -4.69
N THR A 369 9.68 9.30 -3.68
CA THR A 369 10.98 8.88 -3.12
C THR A 369 10.93 7.48 -2.51
N LYS A 370 9.85 7.13 -1.81
CA LYS A 370 9.69 5.81 -1.19
C LYS A 370 9.32 4.76 -2.23
N VAL A 371 8.50 5.12 -3.22
CA VAL A 371 8.21 4.26 -4.36
C VAL A 371 9.49 3.93 -5.13
N ALA A 372 10.29 4.94 -5.50
CA ALA A 372 11.56 4.74 -6.20
C ALA A 372 12.57 3.93 -5.37
N PHE A 373 12.57 4.12 -4.04
CA PHE A 373 13.39 3.32 -3.13
C PHE A 373 13.06 1.82 -3.24
N TRP A 374 11.79 1.46 -3.12
CA TRP A 374 11.34 0.06 -3.20
C TRP A 374 11.43 -0.52 -4.61
N LYS A 375 11.10 0.27 -5.64
CA LYS A 375 11.09 -0.15 -7.05
C LYS A 375 12.49 -0.31 -7.64
N HIS A 376 13.45 0.54 -7.26
CA HIS A 376 14.75 0.60 -7.92
C HIS A 376 15.92 0.24 -7.01
N LEU A 377 16.02 0.85 -5.82
CA LEU A 377 17.20 0.65 -4.97
C LEU A 377 17.19 -0.72 -4.29
N VAL A 378 16.06 -1.14 -3.75
CA VAL A 378 15.96 -2.41 -3.00
C VAL A 378 16.26 -3.64 -3.87
N PRO A 379 15.73 -3.79 -5.10
CA PRO A 379 16.10 -4.89 -5.99
C PRO A 379 17.60 -4.89 -6.30
N HIS A 380 18.21 -3.73 -6.54
CA HIS A 380 19.64 -3.62 -6.77
C HIS A 380 20.45 -4.10 -5.55
N LEU A 381 20.10 -3.63 -4.35
CA LEU A 381 20.76 -4.04 -3.10
C LEU A 381 20.61 -5.53 -2.82
N TYR A 382 19.46 -6.11 -3.16
CA TYR A 382 19.21 -7.54 -3.04
C TYR A 382 20.11 -8.35 -3.98
N ASN A 383 20.25 -7.92 -5.24
CA ASN A 383 21.05 -8.60 -6.26
C ASN A 383 22.57 -8.40 -6.11
N LEU A 384 23.04 -7.45 -5.29
CA LEU A 384 24.47 -7.24 -5.05
C LEU A 384 25.18 -8.51 -4.54
N HIS A 385 24.49 -9.36 -3.77
CA HIS A 385 25.12 -10.56 -3.22
C HIS A 385 25.39 -11.64 -4.29
N ASP A 386 24.51 -11.79 -5.28
CA ASP A 386 24.72 -12.73 -6.39
C ASP A 386 25.90 -12.34 -7.29
N MET A 387 26.19 -11.03 -7.43
CA MET A 387 27.35 -10.56 -8.22
C MET A 387 28.71 -10.88 -7.57
N PHE A 388 28.82 -10.85 -6.24
CA PHE A 388 30.09 -11.12 -5.56
C PHE A 388 30.41 -12.61 -5.46
N HIS A 389 29.42 -13.50 -5.53
CA HIS A 389 29.65 -14.95 -5.59
C HIS A 389 30.22 -15.43 -6.93
N TYR A 390 29.93 -14.73 -8.04
CA TYR A 390 30.54 -15.05 -9.35
C TYR A 390 31.99 -14.56 -9.50
N THR A 391 32.42 -13.58 -8.71
CA THR A 391 33.75 -12.97 -8.87
C THR A 391 34.81 -13.59 -7.96
N SER A 392 34.43 -14.50 -7.05
CA SER A 392 35.34 -15.15 -6.10
C SER A 392 35.63 -16.60 -6.50
N THR A 393 36.15 -16.82 -7.71
CA THR A 393 36.72 -18.12 -8.08
C THR A 393 37.85 -18.00 -9.10
N THR A 394 38.88 -17.20 -8.81
CA THR A 394 40.21 -17.43 -9.41
C THR A 394 41.30 -16.61 -8.72
N THR A 395 41.86 -17.16 -7.65
CA THR A 395 43.32 -17.12 -7.46
C THR A 395 43.75 -18.35 -6.67
N ARG A 396 43.80 -19.51 -7.32
CA ARG A 396 44.63 -20.61 -6.83
C ARG A 396 46.09 -20.23 -7.10
N VAL A 397 46.81 -19.92 -6.04
CA VAL A 397 48.28 -19.88 -6.04
C VAL A 397 48.79 -21.28 -6.42
N PRO A 398 49.64 -21.44 -7.45
CA PRO A 398 50.20 -22.75 -7.79
C PRO A 398 51.25 -23.17 -6.74
N PRO A 399 51.36 -24.46 -6.42
CA PRO A 399 52.40 -24.96 -5.53
C PRO A 399 53.78 -24.88 -6.21
N LEU A 400 54.82 -24.55 -5.44
CA LEU A 400 56.22 -24.61 -5.88
C LEU A 400 56.59 -26.04 -6.25
N LEU A 401 56.85 -26.29 -7.54
CA LEU A 401 57.49 -27.51 -8.02
C LEU A 401 58.98 -27.24 -8.24
N THR A 402 59.80 -27.86 -7.40
CA THR A 402 61.23 -28.08 -7.59
C THR A 402 61.44 -29.06 -8.75
N THR A 403 62.17 -28.67 -9.79
CA THR A 403 62.76 -29.64 -10.72
C THR A 403 64.17 -29.24 -11.15
N HIS A 404 65.08 -30.19 -10.93
CA HIS A 404 66.49 -30.19 -11.30
C HIS A 404 66.69 -30.28 -12.82
N SER A 405 67.79 -29.70 -13.28
CA SER A 405 68.28 -29.68 -14.65
C SER A 405 68.67 -31.06 -15.21
N SER A 406 68.58 -31.23 -16.53
CA SER A 406 69.61 -31.96 -17.29
C SER A 406 69.65 -31.52 -18.77
N HIS A 407 70.87 -31.47 -19.30
CA HIS A 407 71.31 -30.98 -20.61
C HIS A 407 71.11 -31.99 -21.76
N SER A 408 70.99 -31.47 -23.00
CA SER A 408 71.75 -31.86 -24.23
C SER A 408 71.14 -31.12 -25.45
N GLY A 409 71.86 -30.27 -26.21
CA GLY A 409 72.56 -30.58 -27.48
C GLY A 409 71.57 -30.68 -28.66
N THR A 410 71.68 -30.07 -29.85
CA THR A 410 72.76 -29.41 -30.60
C THR A 410 72.21 -28.86 -31.95
N LEU A 411 72.90 -27.85 -32.53
CA LEU A 411 73.12 -27.54 -33.97
C LEU A 411 72.09 -26.74 -34.84
N ARG A 412 72.62 -25.65 -35.43
CA ARG A 412 72.15 -24.85 -36.60
C ARG A 412 72.83 -25.36 -37.90
N PRO A 413 72.39 -24.99 -39.13
CA PRO A 413 72.95 -23.82 -39.88
C PRO A 413 71.90 -23.06 -40.75
N GLY A 414 71.93 -21.73 -40.91
CA GLY A 414 72.67 -20.96 -41.95
C GLY A 414 71.69 -20.38 -42.99
N GLY A 415 71.36 -19.07 -43.04
CA GLY A 415 71.98 -17.98 -43.83
C GLY A 415 71.01 -17.51 -44.95
N ASN A 416 70.95 -16.29 -45.50
CA ASN A 416 71.58 -14.99 -45.22
C ASN A 416 70.89 -13.91 -46.11
N LYS A 417 71.02 -12.62 -45.70
CA LYS A 417 70.78 -11.33 -46.41
C LYS A 417 69.35 -10.77 -46.53
N ALA A 418 69.06 -9.46 -46.45
CA ALA A 418 69.65 -8.24 -45.84
C ALA A 418 68.76 -7.06 -46.32
N ARG A 419 68.27 -6.19 -45.43
CA ARG A 419 68.35 -4.69 -45.50
C ARG A 419 67.60 -4.02 -44.33
N THR A 420 68.36 -3.42 -43.43
CA THR A 420 68.02 -2.39 -42.42
C THR A 420 68.07 -0.99 -43.08
N PRO A 421 67.63 0.14 -42.48
CA PRO A 421 67.76 0.44 -41.04
C PRO A 421 66.63 1.23 -40.35
N GLY A 422 66.53 1.07 -39.03
CA GLY A 422 65.60 1.88 -38.24
C GLY A 422 65.62 1.67 -36.73
N LYS A 423 66.82 1.48 -36.14
CA LYS A 423 67.23 1.68 -34.73
C LYS A 423 66.45 1.02 -33.57
N GLN A 424 67.26 0.41 -32.71
CA GLN A 424 66.95 -0.43 -31.56
C GLN A 424 67.49 0.26 -30.26
N PRO A 425 67.44 -0.35 -29.04
CA PRO A 425 66.94 0.20 -27.77
C PRO A 425 68.13 0.38 -26.78
N PRO A 426 68.18 0.04 -25.44
CA PRO A 426 67.19 -0.42 -24.45
C PRO A 426 67.33 0.11 -22.99
N GLN A 427 66.44 -0.41 -22.12
CA GLN A 427 66.63 -0.72 -20.68
C GLN A 427 66.89 0.38 -19.64
N SER A 428 65.98 0.43 -18.64
CA SER A 428 66.23 0.20 -17.19
C SER A 428 65.67 1.25 -16.22
N THR A 429 65.15 0.71 -15.10
CA THR A 429 65.02 1.28 -13.73
C THR A 429 63.97 2.35 -13.39
N ALA A 430 63.14 1.94 -12.42
CA ALA A 430 62.41 2.68 -11.39
C ALA A 430 62.72 4.18 -11.16
N ARG A 431 61.66 5.01 -11.12
CA ARG A 431 61.23 5.79 -9.93
C ARG A 431 59.99 6.65 -10.24
N SER A 432 59.05 6.59 -9.30
CA SER A 432 57.98 7.53 -8.95
C SER A 432 57.98 8.94 -9.60
N GLY A 433 56.85 9.31 -10.22
CA GLY A 433 56.43 10.68 -10.52
C GLY A 433 54.90 10.75 -10.72
N PRO A 434 54.21 11.84 -10.33
CA PRO A 434 52.76 11.83 -10.10
C PRO A 434 51.95 12.02 -11.38
N LEU A 435 50.74 11.43 -11.37
CA LEU A 435 49.68 11.61 -12.36
C LEU A 435 49.29 13.10 -12.47
N VAL A 436 49.37 13.63 -13.70
CA VAL A 436 48.83 14.93 -14.07
C VAL A 436 47.30 14.84 -14.04
N ILE A 437 46.71 15.51 -13.05
CA ILE A 437 45.27 15.72 -12.88
C ILE A 437 44.80 16.76 -13.91
N ALA A 438 43.72 16.46 -14.63
CA ALA A 438 43.04 17.42 -15.47
C ALA A 438 42.48 18.60 -14.62
N ASN A 439 42.75 19.83 -15.06
CA ASN A 439 42.45 21.09 -14.38
C ASN A 439 41.04 21.17 -13.74
N PRO A 440 40.93 21.50 -12.43
CA PRO A 440 39.69 21.92 -11.80
C PRO A 440 39.65 23.45 -11.73
N ARG A 441 39.14 24.13 -12.78
CA ARG A 441 38.97 25.60 -12.69
C ARG A 441 37.70 26.23 -13.26
N ASP A 442 36.78 25.48 -13.88
CA ASP A 442 35.58 26.08 -14.48
C ASP A 442 34.28 25.92 -13.67
N TYR A 443 34.31 25.27 -12.49
CA TYR A 443 33.13 25.18 -11.60
C TYR A 443 33.01 26.31 -10.56
N SER A 444 34.02 27.18 -10.45
CA SER A 444 34.11 28.14 -9.35
C SER A 444 33.22 29.38 -9.53
N THR A 445 33.01 29.82 -10.78
CA THR A 445 32.26 31.06 -11.06
C THR A 445 30.75 30.86 -10.97
N GLU A 446 30.20 29.80 -11.57
CA GLU A 446 28.76 29.54 -11.56
C GLU A 446 28.23 29.17 -10.16
N LEU A 447 28.99 28.39 -9.40
CA LEU A 447 28.65 28.05 -8.02
C LEU A 447 28.72 29.29 -7.12
N SER A 448 29.73 30.14 -7.29
CA SER A 448 29.86 31.39 -6.52
C SER A 448 28.73 32.38 -6.82
N VAL A 449 28.31 32.49 -8.09
CA VAL A 449 27.17 33.34 -8.49
C VAL A 449 25.87 32.80 -7.89
N THR A 450 25.65 31.48 -7.93
CA THR A 450 24.45 30.85 -7.35
C THR A 450 24.38 31.06 -5.84
N ILE A 451 25.51 30.91 -5.13
CA ILE A 451 25.60 31.16 -3.69
C ILE A 451 25.35 32.65 -3.38
N ALA A 452 25.93 33.57 -4.16
CA ALA A 452 25.74 35.00 -3.97
C ALA A 452 24.29 35.45 -4.18
N VAL A 453 23.62 34.93 -5.21
CA VAL A 453 22.19 35.20 -5.48
C VAL A 453 21.32 34.60 -4.37
N GLY A 454 21.59 33.35 -3.96
CA GLY A 454 20.87 32.69 -2.87
C GLY A 454 20.98 33.44 -1.54
N ALA A 455 22.19 33.87 -1.17
CA ALA A 455 22.42 34.65 0.05
C ALA A 455 21.75 36.03 0.01
N SER A 456 21.71 36.67 -1.16
CA SER A 456 21.05 37.98 -1.34
C SER A 456 19.53 37.88 -1.19
N LEU A 457 18.92 36.82 -1.74
CA LEU A 457 17.49 36.56 -1.59
C LEU A 457 17.11 36.22 -0.14
N LEU A 458 17.95 35.46 0.56
CA LEU A 458 17.77 35.17 1.98
C LEU A 458 17.78 36.46 2.80
N PHE A 459 18.75 37.35 2.56
CA PHE A 459 18.86 38.62 3.26
C PHE A 459 17.67 39.55 3.00
N LEU A 460 17.19 39.62 1.75
CA LEU A 460 15.98 40.37 1.40
C LEU A 460 14.74 39.83 2.10
N ASN A 461 14.59 38.51 2.20
CA ASN A 461 13.49 37.90 2.93
C ASN A 461 13.56 38.24 4.43
N VAL A 462 14.73 38.17 5.06
CA VAL A 462 14.91 38.55 6.47
C VAL A 462 14.55 40.01 6.71
N LEU A 463 14.97 40.93 5.82
CA LEU A 463 14.60 42.35 5.92
C LEU A 463 13.10 42.58 5.74
N ALA A 464 12.45 41.87 4.81
CA ALA A 464 11.01 41.95 4.62
C ALA A 464 10.24 41.47 5.87
N PHE A 465 10.67 40.35 6.47
CA PHE A 465 10.10 39.86 7.72
C PHE A 465 10.34 40.81 8.89
N ALA A 466 11.55 41.38 9.01
CA ALA A 466 11.85 42.38 10.03
C ALA A 466 10.98 43.64 9.88
N ALA A 467 10.77 44.11 8.65
CA ALA A 467 9.91 45.26 8.36
C ALA A 467 8.43 44.98 8.67
N LEU A 468 7.94 43.77 8.35
CA LEU A 468 6.58 43.34 8.70
C LEU A 468 6.40 43.19 10.21
N TYR A 469 7.40 42.62 10.90
CA TYR A 469 7.41 42.49 12.35
C TYR A 469 7.40 43.87 13.04
N TYR A 470 8.23 44.79 12.57
CA TYR A 470 8.28 46.15 13.11
C TYR A 470 6.97 46.93 12.86
N ARG A 471 6.34 46.75 11.70
CA ARG A 471 5.00 47.31 11.41
C ARG A 471 3.92 46.72 12.32
N LYS A 472 4.01 45.43 12.67
CA LYS A 472 3.08 44.77 13.60
C LYS A 472 3.26 45.27 15.03
N ASP A 473 4.51 45.39 15.51
CA ASP A 473 4.81 45.91 16.86
C ASP A 473 4.37 47.38 17.02
N LYS A 474 4.59 48.22 16.00
CA LYS A 474 4.15 49.62 16.01
C LYS A 474 2.62 49.78 16.07
N ARG A 475 1.85 48.89 15.44
CA ARG A 475 0.39 48.84 15.57
C ARG A 475 -0.04 48.35 16.96
N SER A 476 0.64 47.33 17.49
CA SER A 476 0.34 46.80 18.83
C SER A 476 0.60 47.79 19.97
N ARG A 477 1.46 48.80 19.78
CA ARG A 477 1.72 49.87 20.76
C ARG A 477 0.74 51.05 20.68
N GLN A 478 -0.06 51.17 19.62
CA GLN A 478 -1.05 52.24 19.48
C GLN A 478 -2.45 51.89 20.04
N ASP A 479 -2.71 50.62 20.35
CA ASP A 479 -4.02 50.13 20.80
C ASP A 479 -4.12 49.85 22.32
N THR A 480 -3.24 50.40 23.17
CA THR A 480 -3.32 50.22 24.63
C THR A 480 -3.98 51.44 25.30
N PRO A 481 -5.19 51.33 25.90
CA PRO A 481 -5.76 52.39 26.73
C PRO A 481 -5.14 52.39 28.14
N PRO A 482 -5.13 53.52 28.88
CA PRO A 482 -4.55 53.58 30.23
C PRO A 482 -5.45 52.89 31.26
N GLN A 483 -4.85 52.07 32.13
CA GLN A 483 -5.47 51.58 33.37
C GLN A 483 -5.64 52.71 34.40
N PRO A 484 -6.73 52.73 35.20
CA PRO A 484 -6.75 53.40 36.49
C PRO A 484 -6.45 52.44 37.65
N ALA A 485 -5.86 53.02 38.70
CA ALA A 485 -5.29 52.36 39.86
C ALA A 485 -6.28 52.04 40.99
N THR A 486 -6.01 50.91 41.67
CA THR A 486 -6.16 50.56 43.10
C THR A 486 -7.35 51.05 43.93
N GLN A 487 -8.05 50.09 44.57
CA GLN A 487 -8.39 50.17 46.00
C GLN A 487 -8.46 48.79 46.68
N ARG A 488 -8.19 48.81 47.99
CA ARG A 488 -7.68 47.77 48.90
C ARG A 488 -8.80 47.11 49.73
N GLN A 489 -8.50 45.89 50.23
CA GLN A 489 -9.00 45.26 51.48
C GLN A 489 -10.47 44.78 51.46
N THR A 490 -10.91 43.63 52.00
CA THR A 490 -10.40 42.68 53.02
C THR A 490 -11.36 41.47 53.02
N SER A 491 -10.86 40.24 53.24
CA SER A 491 -11.66 39.10 53.72
C SER A 491 -11.67 39.09 55.26
N PRO A 492 -12.68 38.53 55.95
CA PRO A 492 -12.54 37.13 56.38
C PRO A 492 -13.85 36.29 56.50
N ASN A 493 -13.66 34.98 56.35
CA ASN A 493 -14.27 33.81 57.02
C ASN A 493 -15.77 33.74 57.40
N ASP A 494 -16.39 32.62 57.01
CA ASP A 494 -16.79 31.47 57.85
C ASP A 494 -18.24 30.95 57.66
N LEU A 495 -18.36 29.60 57.60
CA LEU A 495 -19.52 28.75 57.93
C LEU A 495 -20.77 28.86 57.00
N SER A 496 -21.54 27.84 56.63
CA SER A 496 -21.69 26.43 57.04
C SER A 496 -22.61 25.69 56.04
N TYR A 497 -22.57 24.36 56.11
CA TYR A 497 -23.45 23.37 55.47
C TYR A 497 -24.96 23.65 55.54
N THR A 498 -25.72 23.33 54.49
CA THR A 498 -26.78 22.27 54.54
C THR A 498 -27.38 21.94 53.16
N SER A 499 -27.54 20.64 52.93
CA SER A 499 -28.36 19.98 51.92
C SER A 499 -29.84 19.95 52.35
N VAL A 500 -30.80 19.91 51.40
CA VAL A 500 -32.03 19.07 51.42
C VAL A 500 -32.67 19.10 50.01
N ALA A 501 -33.21 17.95 49.60
CA ALA A 501 -33.84 17.63 48.33
C ALA A 501 -35.38 17.63 48.36
N MET A 502 -35.97 17.47 47.15
CA MET A 502 -37.25 16.83 46.79
C MET A 502 -38.55 17.63 46.53
N THR A 503 -38.83 17.82 45.22
CA THR A 503 -40.03 17.39 44.41
C THR A 503 -41.45 17.94 44.71
N PRO A 504 -42.50 17.64 43.89
CA PRO A 504 -42.92 18.45 42.73
C PRO A 504 -44.42 18.81 42.78
N ASN A 505 -44.94 19.61 41.83
CA ASN A 505 -46.38 19.82 41.68
C ASN A 505 -46.88 19.68 40.23
N SER A 506 -47.99 18.98 40.13
CA SER A 506 -48.75 18.56 38.95
C SER A 506 -49.66 19.65 38.37
N GLY A 507 -50.02 19.52 37.09
CA GLY A 507 -51.16 20.22 36.49
C GLY A 507 -51.53 19.66 35.11
N THR A 508 -52.68 19.00 35.02
CA THR A 508 -53.33 18.47 33.82
C THR A 508 -54.44 19.41 33.33
N MET A 509 -54.65 19.51 32.00
CA MET A 509 -55.98 19.71 31.37
C MET A 509 -55.92 19.48 29.83
N THR A 510 -56.96 18.83 29.29
CA THR A 510 -57.29 18.53 27.87
C THR A 510 -58.79 18.87 27.65
N PRO A 511 -59.46 18.63 26.50
CA PRO A 511 -59.11 18.68 25.06
C PRO A 511 -60.15 19.49 24.22
N ASN A 512 -59.99 19.60 22.90
CA ASN A 512 -61.08 19.93 21.96
C ASN A 512 -61.06 18.99 20.74
N THR A 513 -62.27 18.59 20.29
CA THR A 513 -62.57 17.60 19.25
C THR A 513 -63.43 18.24 18.15
N VAL A 514 -63.19 17.93 16.86
CA VAL A 514 -64.16 18.11 15.74
C VAL A 514 -64.00 16.95 14.74
N THR A 515 -65.12 16.47 14.17
CA THR A 515 -65.32 15.20 13.44
C THR A 515 -65.75 15.38 11.95
N LEU A 516 -65.20 14.52 11.04
CA LEU A 516 -65.74 13.79 9.84
C LEU A 516 -66.26 14.58 8.59
N THR A 517 -66.11 14.25 7.27
CA THR A 517 -65.64 13.13 6.36
C THR A 517 -65.64 13.65 4.86
N PRO A 518 -65.54 12.84 3.75
CA PRO A 518 -64.40 12.09 3.17
C PRO A 518 -64.15 12.36 1.65
N ASN A 519 -63.02 11.89 1.10
CA ASN A 519 -62.80 11.32 -0.27
C ASN A 519 -61.45 11.69 -0.90
N SER A 520 -60.54 10.71 -1.01
CA SER A 520 -59.75 10.43 -2.22
C SER A 520 -58.82 9.25 -1.97
N VAL A 521 -58.99 8.21 -2.80
CA VAL A 521 -58.24 6.96 -2.85
C VAL A 521 -56.86 7.22 -3.48
N THR A 522 -55.78 6.85 -2.79
CA THR A 522 -54.48 6.62 -3.43
C THR A 522 -53.78 5.45 -2.74
N MET A 523 -53.42 4.44 -3.53
CA MET A 523 -52.85 3.17 -3.08
C MET A 523 -51.43 3.32 -2.51
N THR A 524 -51.20 2.74 -1.33
CA THR A 524 -49.88 2.50 -0.72
C THR A 524 -49.41 1.07 -1.03
N PRO A 525 -48.09 0.81 -1.20
CA PRO A 525 -47.58 -0.54 -1.40
C PRO A 525 -47.61 -1.34 -0.09
N ASN A 526 -47.93 -2.63 -0.22
CA ASN A 526 -48.04 -3.61 0.85
C ASN A 526 -46.75 -3.76 1.68
N THR A 527 -46.91 -3.64 3.01
CA THR A 527 -45.97 -4.10 4.02
C THR A 527 -46.10 -5.62 4.17
N ILE A 528 -45.12 -6.39 3.70
CA ILE A 528 -45.01 -7.80 4.07
C ILE A 528 -44.43 -7.84 5.48
N THR A 529 -45.27 -8.26 6.43
CA THR A 529 -44.88 -8.52 7.82
C THR A 529 -44.39 -9.97 7.89
N MET A 530 -43.10 -10.18 8.14
CA MET A 530 -42.56 -11.51 8.48
C MET A 530 -42.42 -11.59 10.00
N SER A 531 -43.24 -12.45 10.60
CA SER A 531 -43.15 -12.86 12.01
C SER A 531 -41.88 -13.70 12.24
N PRO A 532 -41.18 -13.55 13.38
CA PRO A 532 -39.96 -14.30 13.65
C PRO A 532 -40.31 -15.68 14.20
N ASN A 533 -39.81 -16.75 13.57
CA ASN A 533 -39.72 -18.04 14.24
C ASN A 533 -38.40 -18.74 13.86
N SER A 534 -37.61 -18.96 14.91
CA SER A 534 -36.73 -20.10 15.13
C SER A 534 -35.72 -20.46 14.04
N LEU A 535 -34.54 -19.82 14.09
CA LEU A 535 -33.29 -20.44 13.66
C LEU A 535 -32.32 -20.45 14.83
N MET A 536 -31.98 -21.66 15.27
CA MET A 536 -30.92 -21.93 16.25
C MET A 536 -29.59 -21.37 15.76
N GLY A 537 -28.76 -20.96 16.71
CA GLY A 537 -27.48 -20.29 16.50
C GLY A 537 -26.56 -21.04 15.55
N TYR A 538 -26.17 -20.35 14.48
CA TYR A 538 -24.91 -20.60 13.78
C TYR A 538 -23.81 -19.81 14.49
N PRO A 539 -22.61 -20.40 14.72
CA PRO A 539 -21.48 -19.64 15.21
C PRO A 539 -21.06 -18.58 14.18
N SER A 540 -20.60 -17.44 14.70
CA SER A 540 -20.17 -16.26 13.95
C SER A 540 -19.22 -16.61 12.80
N MET A 541 -19.53 -16.13 11.60
CA MET A 541 -18.54 -16.09 10.52
C MET A 541 -17.38 -15.21 10.97
N HIS A 542 -16.20 -15.80 11.07
CA HIS A 542 -14.95 -15.07 11.32
C HIS A 542 -14.70 -14.07 10.17
N PRO A 543 -14.30 -12.83 10.45
CA PRO A 543 -13.75 -11.96 9.42
C PRO A 543 -12.46 -12.60 8.89
N TYR A 544 -12.31 -12.62 7.56
CA TYR A 544 -11.05 -12.97 6.90
C TYR A 544 -9.95 -12.04 7.42
N ASN A 545 -9.18 -12.53 8.40
CA ASN A 545 -7.97 -11.89 8.89
C ASN A 545 -6.82 -12.35 7.99
N THR A 546 -6.17 -11.40 7.33
CA THR A 546 -5.03 -11.68 6.43
C THR A 546 -3.72 -11.94 7.17
N PHE A 547 -3.64 -11.74 8.49
CA PHE A 547 -2.44 -12.06 9.26
C PHE A 547 -2.82 -12.52 10.67
N THR A 548 -2.51 -13.77 11.02
CA THR A 548 -2.53 -14.27 12.41
C THR A 548 -1.13 -14.15 12.99
N HIS A 549 -0.99 -13.43 14.12
CA HIS A 549 0.26 -13.34 14.86
C HIS A 549 0.50 -14.63 15.65
N GLY A 550 1.52 -15.40 15.27
CA GLY A 550 2.03 -16.54 16.01
C GLY A 550 3.55 -16.60 15.89
N TYR A 551 4.25 -16.45 17.01
CA TYR A 551 5.71 -16.50 17.07
C TYR A 551 6.16 -17.97 16.95
N ASN A 552 6.83 -18.32 15.86
CA ASN A 552 7.75 -19.46 15.83
C ASN A 552 8.78 -19.30 14.69
N SER A 553 10.03 -19.08 15.08
CA SER A 553 11.17 -18.84 14.21
C SER A 553 11.91 -20.14 13.89
N THR A 554 11.47 -20.87 12.86
CA THR A 554 12.33 -21.84 12.16
C THR A 554 11.89 -22.01 10.70
N SER A 555 12.53 -21.32 9.74
CA SER A 555 12.43 -21.72 8.34
C SER A 555 13.68 -21.36 7.52
N LEU A 556 14.12 -22.35 6.74
CA LEU A 556 15.24 -22.35 5.79
C LEU A 556 14.86 -21.63 4.48
N PRO A 557 15.84 -21.19 3.67
CA PRO A 557 15.65 -20.18 2.62
C PRO A 557 14.66 -20.57 1.52
N HIS A 558 13.95 -19.56 1.01
CA HIS A 558 12.98 -19.65 -0.07
C HIS A 558 13.62 -19.24 -1.41
N PRO A 559 13.35 -19.95 -2.52
CA PRO A 559 13.71 -19.46 -3.83
C PRO A 559 12.75 -18.32 -4.20
N HIS A 560 13.28 -17.10 -4.22
CA HIS A 560 12.68 -16.02 -4.99
C HIS A 560 12.74 -16.39 -6.46
N SER A 561 11.69 -16.08 -7.22
CA SER A 561 11.86 -15.99 -8.67
C SER A 561 12.89 -14.89 -8.93
N THR A 562 13.98 -15.28 -9.57
CA THR A 562 15.11 -14.44 -9.98
C THR A 562 14.75 -13.49 -11.14
N THR A 563 13.46 -13.25 -11.39
CA THR A 563 12.98 -12.33 -12.43
C THR A 563 12.93 -10.87 -12.01
N ARG A 564 13.43 -10.50 -10.81
CA ARG A 564 13.74 -9.10 -10.47
C ARG A 564 15.01 -8.60 -11.22
N VAL A 565 14.95 -8.60 -12.55
CA VAL A 565 16.03 -8.13 -13.44
C VAL A 565 15.67 -6.79 -14.06
#